data_AF-A0A211Z178-F1
#
_entry.id   AF-A0A211Z178-F1
#
_cell.length_a   1.000
_cell.length_b   1.000
_cell.length_c   1.000
_cell.angle_alpha   90.00
_cell.angle_beta   90.00
_cell.angle_gamma   90.00
#
_symmetry.space_group_name_H-M   'P 1'
#
loop_
_entity.id
_entity.type
_entity.pdbx_description
1 polymer ?
#
loop_
_entity_poly.entity_id
_entity_poly.type
_entity_poly.pdbx_seq_one_letter_code
_entity_poly.pdbx_strand_id
1 'polypeptide(L)'
;AAVAAMVEQAVDDLAEPGVAADIKAGLAVRLKEPDVEALLDTESFGTAVIRLCRSLGFDIENDPESYLEEDDADDAAAEASPDSS
;
A
#
# COMPACT_ATOMS: atom_id res chain seq x y z
N ALA A 1 3.22 -10.47 8.64
CA ALA A 1 2.84 -9.45 9.65
C ALA A 1 2.77 -8.05 9.04
N ALA A 2 3.83 -7.53 8.42
CA ALA A 2 3.83 -6.16 7.85
C ALA A 2 2.78 -5.95 6.74
N VAL A 3 2.68 -6.87 5.78
CA VAL A 3 1.64 -6.80 4.71
C VAL A 3 0.24 -6.78 5.31
N ALA A 4 -0.05 -7.66 6.26
CA ALA A 4 -1.34 -7.69 6.95
C ALA A 4 -1.64 -6.37 7.67
N ALA A 5 -0.66 -5.81 8.40
CA ALA A 5 -0.83 -4.53 9.08
C ALA A 5 -1.10 -3.37 8.10
N MET A 6 -0.41 -3.35 6.95
CA MET A 6 -0.66 -2.33 5.91
C MET A 6 -2.08 -2.45 5.34
N VAL A 7 -2.56 -3.68 5.11
CA VAL A 7 -3.94 -3.91 4.67
C VAL A 7 -4.94 -3.50 5.75
N GLU A 8 -4.70 -3.84 7.01
CA GLU A 8 -5.57 -3.42 8.12
C GLU A 8 -5.67 -1.90 8.24
N GLN A 9 -4.54 -1.20 8.09
CA GLN A 9 -4.47 0.25 8.10
C GLN A 9 -5.24 0.87 6.92
N ALA A 10 -5.00 0.36 5.70
CA ALA A 10 -5.72 0.84 4.52
C ALA A 10 -7.24 0.64 4.65
N VAL A 11 -7.67 -0.46 5.26
CA VAL A 11 -9.09 -0.73 5.54
C VAL A 11 -9.64 0.25 6.58
N ASP A 12 -8.89 0.56 7.64
CA ASP A 12 -9.32 1.56 8.63
C ASP A 12 -9.45 2.97 8.03
N ASP A 13 -8.56 3.32 7.10
CA ASP A 13 -8.51 4.65 6.51
C ASP A 13 -9.61 4.87 5.45
N LEU A 14 -10.00 3.81 4.72
CA LEU A 14 -10.83 3.95 3.51
C LEU A 14 -12.21 3.27 3.61
N ALA A 15 -12.40 2.24 4.43
CA ALA A 15 -13.66 1.50 4.49
C ALA A 15 -14.63 2.08 5.53
N GLU A 16 -15.93 2.03 5.25
CA GLU A 16 -16.93 2.35 6.26
C GLU A 16 -16.82 1.39 7.47
N PRO A 17 -17.06 1.84 8.71
CA PRO A 17 -16.80 1.02 9.90
C PRO A 17 -17.48 -0.35 9.93
N GLY A 18 -18.70 -0.45 9.37
CA GLY A 18 -19.41 -1.73 9.26
C GLY A 18 -18.79 -2.68 8.24
N VAL A 19 -18.20 -2.15 7.18
CA VAL A 19 -17.52 -2.89 6.11
C VAL A 19 -16.09 -3.26 6.53
N ALA A 20 -15.40 -2.38 7.25
CA ALA A 20 -14.03 -2.57 7.73
C ALA A 20 -13.90 -3.83 8.60
N ALA A 21 -14.87 -4.08 9.49
CA ALA A 21 -14.88 -5.26 10.34
C ALA A 21 -14.95 -6.57 9.52
N ASP A 22 -15.80 -6.61 8.49
CA ASP A 22 -15.98 -7.78 7.63
C ASP A 22 -14.72 -8.04 6.78
N ILE A 23 -14.11 -6.99 6.24
CA ILE A 23 -12.86 -7.11 5.46
C ILE A 23 -11.71 -7.62 6.34
N LYS A 24 -11.57 -7.10 7.57
CA LYS A 24 -10.54 -7.57 8.51
C LYS A 24 -10.76 -9.02 8.94
N ALA A 25 -12.01 -9.44 9.11
CA ALA A 25 -12.32 -10.84 9.35
C ALA A 25 -11.92 -11.73 8.15
N GLY A 26 -12.20 -11.29 6.93
CA GLY A 26 -11.76 -11.95 5.69
C GLY A 26 -10.24 -12.03 5.57
N LEU A 27 -9.52 -10.95 5.93
CA LEU A 27 -8.05 -10.92 5.96
C LEU A 27 -7.49 -12.00 6.88
N ALA A 28 -8.03 -12.12 8.10
CA ALA A 28 -7.60 -13.13 9.06
C ALA A 28 -7.83 -14.58 8.58
N VAL A 29 -8.81 -14.80 7.69
CA VAL A 29 -9.03 -16.09 7.02
C VAL A 29 -7.99 -16.30 5.93
N ARG A 30 -7.85 -15.33 5.01
CA ARG A 30 -6.92 -15.38 3.88
C ARG A 30 -5.48 -15.61 4.32
N LEU A 31 -5.03 -15.01 5.42
CA LEU A 31 -3.68 -15.19 5.95
C LEU A 31 -3.34 -16.63 6.39
N LYS A 32 -4.34 -17.52 6.47
CA LYS A 32 -4.15 -18.95 6.77
C LYS A 32 -4.14 -19.82 5.52
N GLU A 33 -4.38 -19.24 4.36
CA GLU A 33 -4.46 -19.96 3.10
C GLU A 33 -3.06 -20.09 2.46
N PRO A 34 -2.72 -21.26 1.90
CA PRO A 34 -1.38 -21.55 1.42
C PRO A 34 -0.96 -20.71 0.21
N ASP A 35 -1.92 -20.22 -0.58
CA ASP A 35 -1.64 -19.31 -1.69
C ASP A 35 -1.21 -17.92 -1.19
N VAL A 36 -1.70 -17.48 -0.03
CA VAL A 36 -1.27 -16.23 0.59
C VAL A 36 0.11 -16.38 1.22
N GLU A 37 0.42 -17.53 1.81
CA GLU A 37 1.79 -17.82 2.27
C GLU A 37 2.78 -17.75 1.10
N ALA A 38 2.48 -18.44 0.00
CA ALA A 38 3.30 -18.40 -1.21
C ALA A 38 3.41 -16.99 -1.81
N LEU A 39 2.31 -16.21 -1.81
CA LEU A 39 2.31 -14.82 -2.24
C LEU A 39 3.29 -13.98 -1.41
N LEU A 40 3.23 -14.09 -0.08
CA LEU A 40 4.07 -13.32 0.83
C LEU A 40 5.56 -13.68 0.73
N ASP A 41 5.87 -14.92 0.36
CA ASP A 41 7.25 -15.40 0.20
C ASP A 41 7.87 -15.01 -1.14
N THR A 42 7.06 -14.81 -2.18
CA THR A 42 7.54 -14.64 -3.56
C THR A 42 7.40 -13.23 -4.11
N GLU A 43 6.40 -12.49 -3.67
CA GLU A 43 6.09 -11.17 -4.22
C GLU A 43 6.75 -10.05 -3.42
N SER A 44 6.94 -8.90 -4.08
CA SER A 44 7.35 -7.68 -3.37
C SER A 44 6.27 -7.24 -2.37
N PHE A 45 6.67 -6.47 -1.35
CA PHE A 45 5.75 -5.96 -0.34
C PHE A 45 4.52 -5.26 -0.95
N GLY A 46 4.74 -4.28 -1.85
CA GLY A 46 3.65 -3.54 -2.48
C GLY A 46 2.75 -4.45 -3.34
N THR A 47 3.33 -5.37 -4.10
CA THR A 47 2.56 -6.33 -4.90
C THR A 47 1.72 -7.26 -4.03
N ALA A 48 2.26 -7.73 -2.90
CA ALA A 48 1.54 -8.58 -1.97
C ALA A 48 0.37 -7.84 -1.32
N VAL A 49 0.55 -6.57 -0.91
CA VAL A 49 -0.53 -5.73 -0.36
C VAL A 49 -1.66 -5.57 -1.38
N ILE A 50 -1.36 -5.15 -2.61
CA ILE A 50 -2.37 -4.91 -3.65
C ILE A 50 -3.15 -6.20 -3.98
N ARG A 51 -2.44 -7.32 -4.17
CA ARG A 51 -3.09 -8.60 -4.50
C ARG A 51 -3.95 -9.11 -3.35
N LEU A 52 -3.50 -8.93 -2.11
CA LEU A 52 -4.27 -9.35 -0.94
C LEU A 52 -5.52 -8.49 -0.77
N CYS A 53 -5.42 -7.16 -0.88
CA CYS A 53 -6.57 -6.25 -0.90
C CYS A 53 -7.60 -6.67 -1.95
N ARG A 54 -7.18 -6.89 -3.21
CA ARG A 54 -8.09 -7.33 -4.29
C ARG A 54 -8.77 -8.67 -4.00
N SER A 55 -8.06 -9.61 -3.37
CA SER A 55 -8.66 -10.90 -2.97
C SER A 55 -9.76 -10.75 -1.92
N LEU A 56 -9.76 -9.64 -1.16
CA LEU A 56 -10.79 -9.28 -0.18
C LEU A 56 -11.92 -8.43 -0.79
N GLY A 57 -11.87 -8.14 -2.10
CA GLY A 57 -12.81 -7.23 -2.76
C GLY A 57 -12.59 -5.76 -2.41
N PHE A 58 -11.42 -5.44 -1.86
CA PHE A 58 -11.02 -4.09 -1.47
C PHE A 58 -9.95 -3.60 -2.44
N ASP A 59 -10.21 -2.58 -3.24
CA ASP A 59 -9.23 -2.05 -4.18
C ASP A 59 -8.64 -0.76 -3.60
N ILE A 60 -7.33 -0.78 -3.37
CA ILE A 60 -6.56 0.42 -3.10
C ILE A 60 -6.04 0.90 -4.45
N GLU A 61 -6.38 2.13 -4.85
CA GLU A 61 -5.77 2.73 -6.04
C GLU A 61 -4.25 2.71 -5.81
N ASN A 62 -3.57 1.94 -6.66
CA ASN A 62 -2.12 1.92 -6.65
C ASN A 62 -1.68 3.25 -7.25
N ASP A 63 -1.55 4.30 -6.43
CA ASP A 63 -0.89 5.53 -6.85
C ASP A 63 0.62 5.27 -6.80
N PRO A 64 1.27 5.04 -7.96
CA PRO A 64 2.69 4.76 -8.01
C PRO A 64 3.55 5.96 -7.58
N GLU A 65 2.98 7.18 -7.46
CA GLU A 65 3.73 8.34 -6.97
C GLU A 65 3.87 8.37 -5.45
N SER A 66 2.91 7.82 -4.69
CA SER A 66 2.95 7.83 -3.21
C SER A 66 4.07 6.99 -2.59
N TYR A 67 4.66 6.07 -3.36
CA TYR A 67 5.79 5.23 -2.92
C TYR A 67 7.15 5.69 -3.45
N LEU A 68 7.20 6.75 -4.28
CA LEU A 68 8.44 7.33 -4.79
C LEU A 68 8.82 8.65 -4.11
N GLU A 69 7.95 9.24 -3.28
CA GLU A 69 8.19 10.52 -2.60
C GLU A 69 9.01 10.44 -1.29
N GLU A 70 9.59 9.29 -0.93
CA GLU A 70 10.48 9.18 0.25
C GLU A 70 11.99 9.22 -0.07
N ASP A 71 12.41 9.63 -1.28
CA ASP A 71 13.84 9.81 -1.60
C ASP A 71 14.20 11.11 -2.36
N ASP A 72 13.29 12.08 -2.49
CA ASP A 72 13.60 13.40 -3.09
C ASP A 72 13.03 14.56 -2.24
N ALA A 73 13.50 14.67 -1.00
CA ALA A 73 13.42 15.92 -0.25
C ALA A 73 14.81 16.27 0.28
N ASP A 74 15.23 17.51 -0.01
CA ASP A 74 16.53 18.16 0.27
C ASP A 74 17.57 17.95 -0.86
N ASP A 75 17.75 18.83 -1.84
CA ASP A 75 17.94 20.28 -1.71
C ASP A 75 17.75 20.97 -3.07
N ALA A 76 16.57 21.55 -3.30
CA ALA A 76 16.37 22.56 -4.34
C ALA A 76 16.39 23.95 -3.68
N ALA A 77 17.58 24.54 -3.56
CA ALA A 77 17.74 25.94 -3.20
C ALA A 77 18.86 26.61 -3.99
N ALA A 78 18.53 27.12 -5.18
CA ALA A 78 18.63 28.55 -5.50
C ALA A 78 18.53 28.79 -7.02
N GLU A 79 17.33 29.12 -7.46
CA GLU A 79 17.08 29.89 -8.68
C GLU A 79 17.77 31.25 -8.62
N ALA A 80 18.63 31.55 -9.59
CA ALA A 80 18.93 32.92 -10.02
C ALA A 80 19.35 32.92 -11.50
N SER A 81 18.36 32.91 -12.40
CA SER A 81 18.52 33.39 -13.78
C SER A 81 18.59 34.93 -13.80
N PRO A 82 18.90 35.61 -14.92
CA PRO A 82 20.00 35.45 -15.88
C PRO A 82 20.73 36.81 -16.10
N ASP A 83 21.98 36.82 -16.57
CA ASP A 83 22.52 38.03 -17.22
C ASP A 83 23.43 37.61 -18.39
N SER A 84 23.03 38.01 -19.59
CA SER A 84 23.84 37.83 -20.79
C SER A 84 23.59 39.00 -21.75
N SER A 85 24.53 39.96 -21.64
CA SER A 85 25.18 40.78 -22.68
C SER A 85 24.33 41.64 -23.63
#